data_AF-N6YP19-F1
#
_entry.id   AF-N6YP19-F1
#
_cell.length_a   1.000
_cell.length_b   1.000
_cell.length_c   1.000
_cell.angle_alpha   90.00
_cell.angle_beta   90.00
_cell.angle_gamma   90.00
#
_symmetry.space_group_name_H-M   'P 1'
#
loop_
_entity.id
_entity.type
_entity.pdbx_description
1 polymer ?
#
loop_
_entity_poly.entity_id
_entity_poly.type
_entity_poly.pdbx_seq_one_letter_code
_entity_poly.pdbx_strand_id
1 'polypeptide(L)'
;AQAARVVAAGGQAVFDGAGVAPAAALSRHMVDWTGGILHAESMPLGEVVAELARYRGGVVRCDPAVAALPVSGVFQLADTDKALRLLQDTFPVRVHYRSRYWVTVAAR
;
A
#
# COMPACT_ATOMS: atom_id res chain seq x y z
N ALA A 1 26.21 -17.68 17.42
CA ALA A 1 25.07 -16.98 18.02
C ALA A 1 24.72 -15.81 17.12
N GLN A 2 23.49 -15.73 16.62
CA GLN A 2 23.04 -14.57 15.84
C GLN A 2 22.93 -13.39 16.81
N ALA A 3 23.74 -12.34 16.60
CA ALA A 3 23.77 -11.19 17.50
C ALA A 3 22.41 -10.48 17.46
N ALA A 4 21.87 -10.17 18.64
CA ALA A 4 20.65 -9.37 18.75
C ALA A 4 20.85 -8.03 18.03
N ARG A 5 19.89 -7.63 17.19
CA ARG A 5 19.94 -6.36 16.46
C ARG A 5 19.02 -5.36 17.15
N VAL A 6 19.60 -4.27 17.65
CA VAL A 6 18.85 -3.19 18.28
C VAL A 6 18.32 -2.25 17.19
N VAL A 7 17.00 -2.02 17.18
CA VAL A 7 16.35 -0.99 16.35
C VAL A 7 16.04 0.19 17.27
N ALA A 8 16.75 1.31 17.08
CA ALA A 8 16.52 2.52 17.84
C ALA A 8 15.18 3.18 17.46
N ALA A 9 14.69 4.09 18.31
CA ALA A 9 13.52 4.91 17.99
C ALA A 9 13.74 5.67 16.67
N GLY A 10 12.70 5.71 15.83
CA GLY A 10 12.80 6.27 14.47
C GLY A 10 13.50 5.34 13.46
N GLY A 11 13.79 4.10 13.83
CA GLY A 11 14.29 3.06 12.93
C GLY A 11 13.24 2.00 12.59
N GLN A 12 13.46 1.30 11.48
CA GLN A 12 12.72 0.12 11.06
C GLN A 12 13.67 -0.96 10.53
N ALA A 13 13.28 -2.23 10.59
CA ALA A 13 14.00 -3.33 9.99
C ALA A 13 13.02 -4.41 9.50
N VAL A 14 13.38 -5.10 8.42
CA VAL A 14 12.69 -6.31 7.97
C VAL A 14 13.44 -7.52 8.51
N PHE A 15 12.71 -8.58 8.89
CA PHE A 15 13.30 -9.83 9.34
C PHE A 15 12.56 -11.02 8.76
N ASP A 16 13.27 -12.13 8.64
CA ASP A 16 12.75 -13.43 8.23
C ASP A 16 13.48 -14.56 8.99
N GLY A 17 13.27 -15.82 8.56
CA GLY A 17 13.93 -16.98 9.16
C GLY A 17 15.45 -17.02 8.96
N ALA A 18 16.00 -16.23 8.04
CA ALA A 18 17.44 -16.13 7.81
C ALA A 18 18.10 -15.04 8.68
N GLY A 19 17.35 -14.01 9.07
CA GLY A 19 17.78 -13.03 10.07
C GLY A 19 17.12 -11.67 9.96
N VAL A 20 17.77 -10.66 10.52
CA VAL A 20 17.29 -9.27 10.54
C VAL A 20 18.14 -8.41 9.61
N ALA A 21 17.50 -7.79 8.61
CA ALA A 21 18.13 -6.84 7.69
C ALA A 21 18.70 -5.62 8.44
N PRO A 22 19.60 -4.83 7.82
CA PRO A 22 20.07 -3.57 8.40
C PRO A 22 18.89 -2.65 8.75
N ALA A 23 18.96 -2.01 9.92
CA ALA A 23 17.96 -1.01 10.29
C ALA A 23 18.07 0.20 9.36
N ALA A 24 16.93 0.71 8.91
CA ALA A 24 16.79 1.91 8.10
C ALA A 24 15.99 2.96 8.87
N ALA A 25 16.06 4.22 8.43
CA ALA A 25 15.20 5.26 8.97
C ALA A 25 13.72 4.92 8.72
N LEU A 26 12.89 5.14 9.73
CA LEU A 26 11.45 5.01 9.63
C LEU A 26 10.91 6.15 8.77
N SER A 27 10.14 5.83 7.73
CA SER A 27 9.39 6.85 6.99
C SER A 27 8.39 7.53 7.93
N ARG A 28 8.24 8.86 7.83
CA ARG A 28 7.30 9.63 8.66
C ARG A 28 5.87 9.13 8.57
N HIS A 29 5.51 8.53 7.43
CA HIS A 29 4.16 8.07 7.14
C HIS A 29 3.96 6.57 7.37
N MET A 30 4.99 5.86 7.86
CA MET A 30 4.95 4.40 8.01
C MET A 30 3.87 3.94 9.00
N VAL A 31 3.51 4.77 9.97
CA VAL A 31 2.51 4.46 11.01
C VAL A 31 1.16 5.14 10.77
N ASP A 32 0.96 5.85 9.66
CA ASP A 32 -0.28 6.60 9.39
C ASP A 32 -1.51 5.69 9.28
N TRP A 33 -1.30 4.40 8.97
CA TRP A 33 -2.36 3.39 8.97
C TRP A 33 -3.05 3.24 10.33
N THR A 34 -2.36 3.56 11.43
CA THR A 34 -2.94 3.58 12.78
C THR A 34 -4.02 4.65 12.93
N GLY A 35 -3.95 5.72 12.12
CA GLY A 35 -4.97 6.76 12.00
C GLY A 35 -5.98 6.48 10.88
N GLY A 36 -5.95 5.31 10.24
CA GLY A 36 -6.83 4.95 9.13
C GLY A 36 -6.49 5.63 7.81
N ILE A 37 -5.24 6.06 7.63
CA ILE A 37 -4.77 6.78 6.44
C ILE A 37 -3.59 6.03 5.80
N LEU A 38 -3.56 6.00 4.47
CA LEU A 38 -2.41 5.57 3.68
C LEU A 38 -1.83 6.79 2.95
N HIS A 39 -0.62 7.17 3.31
CA HIS A 39 0.16 8.16 2.57
C HIS A 39 0.98 7.45 1.49
N ALA A 40 0.71 7.78 0.23
CA ALA A 40 1.52 7.34 -0.90
C ALA A 40 2.41 8.51 -1.34
N GLU A 41 3.73 8.33 -1.30
CA GLU A 41 4.71 9.27 -1.84
C GLU A 41 5.48 8.57 -2.97
N SER A 42 5.09 8.82 -4.22
CA SER A 42 5.67 8.15 -5.40
C SER A 42 5.67 6.61 -5.27
N MET A 43 4.65 6.06 -4.61
CA MET A 43 4.52 4.62 -4.37
C MET A 43 3.99 3.92 -5.63
N PRO A 44 4.50 2.74 -6.02
CA PRO A 44 3.93 1.97 -7.12
C PRO A 44 2.45 1.67 -6.89
N LEU A 45 1.60 1.84 -7.91
CA LEU A 45 0.16 1.57 -7.81
C LEU A 45 -0.14 0.16 -7.30
N GLY A 46 0.68 -0.83 -7.67
CA GLY A 46 0.54 -2.19 -7.17
C GLY A 46 0.66 -2.29 -5.65
N GLU A 47 1.54 -1.51 -5.03
CA GLU A 47 1.69 -1.43 -3.58
C GLU A 47 0.51 -0.70 -2.94
N VAL A 48 0.08 0.42 -3.52
CA VAL A 48 -1.12 1.14 -3.04
C VAL A 48 -2.36 0.23 -3.06
N VAL A 49 -2.56 -0.50 -4.16
CA VAL A 49 -3.68 -1.45 -4.30
C VAL A 49 -3.56 -2.61 -3.31
N ALA A 50 -2.35 -3.13 -3.08
CA ALA A 50 -2.10 -4.17 -2.09
C ALA A 50 -2.42 -3.68 -0.67
N GLU A 51 -2.04 -2.45 -0.32
CA GLU A 51 -2.37 -1.85 0.97
C GLU A 51 -3.88 -1.65 1.12
N LEU A 52 -4.58 -1.12 0.11
CA LEU A 52 -6.05 -1.01 0.15
C LEU A 52 -6.74 -2.39 0.30
N ALA A 53 -6.19 -3.44 -0.31
CA ALA A 53 -6.72 -4.79 -0.20
C ALA A 53 -6.66 -5.33 1.24
N ARG A 54 -5.72 -4.89 2.08
CA ARG A 54 -5.58 -5.32 3.48
C ARG A 54 -6.70 -4.82 4.38
N TYR A 55 -7.32 -3.69 4.04
CA TYR A 55 -8.36 -3.03 4.83
C TYR A 55 -9.77 -3.24 4.29
N ARG A 56 -9.91 -4.04 3.21
CA ARG A 56 -11.18 -4.34 2.55
C ARG A 56 -11.50 -5.83 2.61
N GLY A 57 -12.76 -6.18 2.83
CA GLY A 57 -13.25 -7.54 2.59
C GLY A 57 -13.33 -7.87 1.09
N GLY A 58 -12.73 -8.97 0.67
CA GLY A 58 -12.74 -9.44 -0.72
C GLY A 58 -11.36 -9.38 -1.38
N VAL A 59 -11.35 -9.34 -2.72
CA VAL A 59 -10.12 -9.33 -3.53
C VAL A 59 -10.06 -8.03 -4.32
N VAL A 60 -8.92 -7.34 -4.22
CA VAL A 60 -8.56 -6.22 -5.08
C VAL A 60 -7.31 -6.62 -5.86
N ARG A 61 -7.38 -6.56 -7.19
CA ARG A 61 -6.25 -6.87 -8.08
C ARG A 61 -5.76 -5.61 -8.76
N CYS A 62 -4.44 -5.52 -8.96
CA CYS A 62 -3.84 -4.56 -9.86
C CYS A 62 -3.43 -5.30 -11.14
N ASP A 63 -3.75 -4.74 -12.30
CA ASP A 63 -3.22 -5.20 -13.58
C ASP A 63 -1.69 -4.94 -13.61
N PRO A 64 -0.86 -5.94 -13.97
CA PRO A 64 0.59 -5.77 -14.07
C PRO A 64 1.03 -4.61 -14.97
N ALA A 65 0.25 -4.27 -16.00
CA ALA A 65 0.59 -3.19 -16.94
C ALA A 65 0.63 -1.80 -16.29
N VAL A 66 -0.08 -1.61 -15.18
CA VAL A 66 -0.13 -0.33 -14.43
C VAL A 66 0.47 -0.44 -13.03
N ALA A 67 0.94 -1.62 -12.61
CA ALA A 67 1.43 -1.84 -11.25
C ALA A 67 2.62 -0.95 -10.86
N ALA A 68 3.45 -0.57 -11.84
CA ALA A 68 4.59 0.32 -11.64
C ALA A 68 4.26 1.82 -11.74
N LEU A 69 3.00 2.19 -12.01
CA LEU A 69 2.58 3.59 -12.11
C LEU A 69 2.83 4.30 -10.75
N PRO A 70 3.62 5.39 -10.70
CA PRO A 70 3.85 6.10 -9.45
C PRO A 70 2.59 6.86 -9.02
N VAL A 71 2.19 6.63 -7.78
CA VAL A 71 1.02 7.24 -7.14
C VAL A 71 1.48 8.08 -5.96
N SER A 72 1.03 9.34 -5.96
CA SER A 72 1.19 10.25 -4.83
C SER A 72 -0.18 10.74 -4.38
N GLY A 73 -0.47 10.61 -3.09
CA GLY A 73 -1.77 10.99 -2.54
C GLY A 73 -2.02 10.43 -1.15
N VAL A 74 -3.10 10.90 -0.54
CA VAL A 74 -3.54 10.47 0.79
C VAL A 74 -4.87 9.75 0.65
N PHE A 75 -4.90 8.47 1.05
CA PHE A 75 -6.06 7.59 0.89
C PHE A 75 -6.63 7.22 2.25
N GLN A 76 -7.96 7.29 2.39
CA GLN A 76 -8.66 6.87 3.60
C GLN A 76 -8.86 5.35 3.56
N LEU A 77 -8.36 4.63 4.58
CA LEU A 77 -8.45 3.18 4.68
C LEU A 77 -9.81 2.71 5.22
N ALA A 78 -10.49 3.55 6.01
CA ALA A 78 -11.84 3.25 6.53
C ALA A 78 -12.91 3.16 5.43
N ASP A 79 -12.69 3.80 4.27
CA ASP A 79 -13.60 3.78 3.12
C ASP A 79 -12.82 3.55 1.82
N THR A 80 -12.43 2.29 1.60
CA THR A 80 -11.65 1.88 0.42
C THR A 80 -12.37 2.13 -0.91
N ASP A 81 -13.72 2.24 -0.93
CA ASP A 81 -14.46 2.58 -2.15
C ASP A 81 -14.26 4.05 -2.54
N LYS A 82 -14.11 4.97 -1.57
CA LYS A 82 -13.66 6.34 -1.86
C LYS A 82 -12.22 6.36 -2.37
N ALA A 83 -11.31 5.58 -1.75
CA ALA A 83 -9.92 5.51 -2.20
C ALA A 83 -9.81 5.01 -3.65
N LEU A 84 -10.54 3.96 -4.03
CA LEU A 84 -10.57 3.43 -5.39
C LEU A 84 -11.17 4.41 -6.40
N ARG A 85 -12.22 5.15 -6.03
CA ARG A 85 -12.76 6.22 -6.88
C ARG A 85 -11.74 7.34 -7.09
N LEU A 86 -11.08 7.78 -6.02
CA LEU A 86 -10.02 8.78 -6.11
C LEU A 86 -8.89 8.34 -7.04
N LEU A 87 -8.49 7.06 -6.97
CA LEU A 87 -7.49 6.49 -7.88
C LEU A 87 -7.94 6.60 -9.35
N GLN A 88 -9.19 6.23 -9.65
CA GLN A 88 -9.75 6.34 -11.00
C GLN A 88 -9.85 7.79 -11.51
N ASP A 89 -10.17 8.72 -10.61
CA ASP A 89 -10.39 10.13 -10.97
C ASP A 89 -9.06 10.88 -11.18
N THR A 90 -8.00 10.47 -10.49
CA THR A 90 -6.70 11.17 -10.48
C THR A 90 -5.67 10.57 -11.43
N PHE A 91 -5.71 9.24 -11.64
CA PHE A 91 -4.70 8.51 -12.41
C PHE A 91 -5.30 7.92 -13.70
N PRO A 92 -4.47 7.59 -14.71
CA PRO A 92 -4.92 6.98 -15.97
C PRO A 92 -5.30 5.50 -15.81
N VAL A 93 -6.15 5.20 -14.83
CA VAL A 93 -6.60 3.85 -14.49
C VAL A 93 -8.12 3.80 -14.44
N ARG A 94 -8.67 2.59 -14.53
CA ARG A 94 -10.08 2.29 -14.40
C ARG A 94 -10.29 1.19 -13.38
N VAL A 95 -11.33 1.34 -12.58
CA VAL A 95 -11.70 0.36 -11.56
C VAL A 95 -12.89 -0.46 -12.05
N HIS A 96 -12.65 -1.75 -12.27
CA HIS A 96 -13.66 -2.71 -12.71
C HIS A 96 -14.19 -3.51 -11.53
N TYR A 97 -15.47 -3.34 -11.23
CA TYR A 97 -16.19 -4.12 -10.22
C TYR A 97 -16.86 -5.31 -10.90
N ARG A 98 -16.41 -6.54 -10.59
CA ARG A 98 -17.16 -7.76 -10.95
C ARG A 98 -18.26 -8.04 -9.92
N SER A 99 -17.99 -7.70 -8.67
CA SER A 99 -18.94 -7.69 -7.56
C SER A 99 -18.44 -6.72 -6.49
N ARG A 100 -19.21 -6.55 -5.41
CA ARG A 100 -18.75 -5.79 -4.23
C ARG A 100 -17.41 -6.28 -3.66
N TYR A 101 -17.15 -7.58 -3.77
CA TYR A 101 -16.00 -8.28 -3.18
C TYR A 101 -14.91 -8.63 -4.20
N TRP A 102 -15.07 -8.24 -5.47
CA TRP A 102 -14.06 -8.48 -6.51
C TRP A 102 -13.86 -7.25 -7.38
N VAL A 103 -12.68 -6.64 -7.23
CA VAL A 103 -12.30 -5.40 -7.89
C VAL A 103 -10.98 -5.60 -8.64
N THR A 104 -10.89 -5.06 -9.85
CA THR A 104 -9.64 -5.00 -10.62
C THR A 104 -9.35 -3.56 -11.01
N VAL A 105 -8.15 -3.06 -10.72
CA VAL A 105 -7.61 -1.79 -11.19
C VAL A 105 -6.77 -2.06 -12.44
N ALA A 106 -7.11 -1.45 -13.57
CA ALA A 106 -6.43 -1.64 -14.84
C ALA A 106 -6.22 -0.30 -15.56
N ALA A 107 -5.48 -0.28 -16.67
CA ALA A 107 -5.38 0.90 -17.52
C ALA A 107 -6.76 1.34 -18.04
N ARG A 108 -6.92 2.65 -18.27
CA ARG A 108 -8.16 3.21 -18.82
C ARG A 108 -8.38 2.84 -20.29
#